data_AF-A0AAV5TRF3-F1
#
_entry.id   AF-A0AAV5TRF3-F1
#
_cell.length_a   1.000
_cell.length_b   1.000
_cell.length_c   1.000
_cell.angle_alpha   90.00
_cell.angle_beta   90.00
_cell.angle_gamma   90.00
#
_symmetry.space_group_name_H-M   'P 1'
#
loop_
_entity.id
_entity.type
_entity.pdbx_description
1 polymer ?
#
loop_
_entity_poly.entity_id
_entity_poly.type
_entity_poly.pdbx_seq_one_letter_code
_entity_poly.pdbx_strand_id
1 'polypeptide(L)'
;YMEQPHLQFNYRYLLLFENERGIRYATTLYNLESIPAFLPSSVSSQNLDRNGDGRPDEISLTLSVPTNISYPSTLCLFLFFDTQLDYHDIIETETALYHRLPLSSPHSLLISSPLTLHQLAPLNAAMQFPRLLINETDPTRMRSFPRDLMQTIANRPIGLQLERPIITPLSTTVIPNQFSIKLMLTVPASRIAYQTRFFELIKWAWIQYLAIAVIVYWACEGIAVYLFENRIINAVIYRMD
;
A
#
# COMPACT_ATOMS: atom_id res chain seq x y z
N TYR A 1 -1.86 0.60 13.85
CA TYR A 1 -3.32 0.50 13.76
C TYR A 1 -3.68 -0.66 12.83
N MET A 2 -4.84 -1.29 13.00
CA MET A 2 -5.33 -2.34 12.09
C MET A 2 -6.40 -1.73 11.20
N GLU A 3 -6.20 -1.79 9.89
CA GLU A 3 -7.06 -1.12 8.92
C GLU A 3 -7.08 -1.92 7.61
N GLN A 4 -8.27 -2.07 7.04
CA GLN A 4 -8.46 -2.62 5.70
C GLN A 4 -8.48 -1.45 4.70
N PRO A 5 -7.51 -1.35 3.78
CA PRO A 5 -7.50 -0.28 2.80
C PRO A 5 -8.70 -0.44 1.85
N HIS A 6 -9.31 0.68 1.47
CA HIS A 6 -10.26 0.68 0.38
C HIS A 6 -9.47 0.69 -0.93
N LEU A 7 -9.53 -0.43 -1.66
CA LEU A 7 -8.79 -0.65 -2.90
C LEU A 7 -9.75 -0.74 -4.09
N GLN A 8 -9.62 0.18 -5.04
CA GLN A 8 -10.37 0.14 -6.28
C GLN A 8 -9.42 -0.04 -7.46
N PHE A 9 -9.62 -1.11 -8.24
CA PHE A 9 -8.86 -1.29 -9.48
C PHE A 9 -9.27 -0.22 -10.49
N ASN A 10 -8.30 0.55 -10.98
CA ASN A 10 -8.56 1.71 -11.84
C ASN A 10 -8.41 1.39 -13.34
N TYR A 11 -8.42 0.11 -13.71
CA TYR A 11 -8.27 -0.37 -15.10
C TYR A 11 -6.94 -0.01 -15.76
N ARG A 12 -5.97 0.49 -14.98
CA ARG A 12 -4.61 0.75 -15.44
C ARG A 12 -3.73 -0.46 -15.13
N TYR A 13 -3.01 -0.93 -16.14
CA TYR A 13 -2.07 -2.03 -16.00
C TYR A 13 -0.95 -1.97 -17.03
N LEU A 14 0.15 -2.66 -16.73
CA LEU A 14 1.23 -2.97 -17.65
C LEU A 14 1.63 -4.44 -17.47
N LEU A 15 1.58 -5.19 -18.56
CA LEU A 15 2.09 -6.55 -18.64
C LEU A 15 3.31 -6.53 -19.54
N LEU A 16 4.44 -7.05 -19.06
CA LEU A 16 5.64 -7.27 -19.85
C LEU A 16 5.86 -8.77 -20.02
N PHE A 17 6.01 -9.20 -21.26
CA PHE A 17 6.38 -10.56 -21.62
C PHE A 17 7.81 -10.53 -22.14
N GLU A 18 8.74 -10.98 -21.31
CA GLU A 18 10.16 -11.07 -21.65
C GLU A 18 10.46 -12.47 -22.20
N ASN A 19 11.03 -12.52 -23.41
CA ASN A 19 11.46 -13.73 -24.09
C ASN A 19 12.90 -13.58 -24.59
N GLU A 20 13.52 -14.67 -25.02
CA GLU A 20 14.84 -14.64 -25.67
C GLU A 20 14.89 -13.73 -26.91
N ARG A 21 13.74 -13.56 -27.59
CA ARG A 21 13.60 -12.71 -28.79
C ARG A 21 13.35 -11.23 -28.49
N GLY A 22 13.21 -10.85 -27.22
CA GLY A 22 12.90 -9.49 -26.80
C GLY A 22 11.64 -9.39 -25.93
N ILE A 23 11.22 -8.15 -25.70
CA ILE A 23 10.12 -7.81 -24.78
C ILE A 23 8.89 -7.42 -25.60
N ARG A 24 7.76 -8.04 -25.29
CA ARG A 24 6.43 -7.60 -25.73
C ARG A 24 5.65 -7.07 -24.55
N TYR A 25 4.72 -6.16 -24.78
CA TYR A 25 3.95 -5.61 -23.67
C TYR A 25 2.50 -5.32 -24.05
N ALA A 26 1.65 -5.38 -23.04
CA ALA A 26 0.23 -5.06 -23.12
C ALA A 26 -0.07 -4.07 -22.00
N THR A 27 -0.67 -2.93 -22.33
CA THR A 27 -0.90 -1.87 -21.36
C THR A 27 -2.06 -0.98 -21.74
N THR A 28 -2.69 -0.39 -20.73
CA THR A 28 -3.63 0.73 -20.86
C THR A 28 -2.98 2.07 -20.54
N LEU A 29 -1.68 2.08 -20.23
CA LEU A 29 -0.91 3.29 -19.92
C LEU A 29 -0.30 3.85 -21.21
N TYR A 30 -0.46 5.16 -21.42
CA TYR A 30 0.02 5.87 -22.61
C TYR A 30 -0.55 5.33 -23.93
N ASN A 31 -0.46 6.13 -25.00
CA ASN A 31 -0.75 5.62 -26.33
C ASN A 31 0.49 4.88 -26.88
N LEU A 32 0.69 3.63 -26.45
CA LEU A 32 1.80 2.77 -26.88
C LEU A 32 1.45 1.88 -28.08
N GLU A 33 0.27 2.07 -28.68
CA GLU A 33 -0.19 1.31 -29.85
C GLU A 33 0.73 1.48 -31.06
N SER A 34 1.44 2.60 -31.14
CA SER A 34 2.35 2.91 -32.26
C SER A 34 3.67 2.13 -32.24
N ILE A 35 3.92 1.32 -31.21
CA ILE A 35 5.18 0.58 -31.06
C ILE A 35 4.94 -0.89 -31.45
N PRO A 36 5.77 -1.48 -32.33
CA PRO A 36 5.54 -2.81 -32.89
C PRO A 36 5.59 -3.97 -31.89
N ALA A 37 6.02 -3.73 -30.64
CA ALA A 37 6.05 -4.71 -29.56
C ALA A 37 4.75 -4.75 -28.72
N PHE A 38 3.78 -3.90 -29.05
CA PHE A 38 2.48 -3.81 -28.38
C PHE A 38 1.58 -5.02 -28.70
N LEU A 39 0.90 -5.52 -27.68
CA LEU A 39 -0.12 -6.54 -27.77
C LEU A 39 -1.47 -5.95 -27.34
N PRO A 40 -2.51 -6.02 -28.17
CA PRO A 40 -3.85 -5.59 -27.76
C PRO A 40 -4.30 -6.47 -26.59
N SER A 41 -4.97 -5.88 -25.61
CA SER A 41 -5.38 -6.60 -24.42
C SER A 41 -6.72 -6.09 -23.90
N SER A 42 -7.43 -6.95 -23.19
CA SER A 42 -8.67 -6.61 -22.50
C SER A 42 -8.58 -6.99 -21.03
N VAL A 43 -9.27 -6.22 -20.20
CA VAL A 43 -9.33 -6.43 -18.76
C VAL A 43 -10.79 -6.40 -18.30
N SER A 44 -11.12 -7.29 -17.38
CA SER A 44 -12.38 -7.31 -16.65
C SER A 44 -12.08 -7.36 -15.16
N SER A 45 -12.88 -6.65 -14.36
CA SER A 45 -12.76 -6.57 -12.91
C SER A 45 -14.11 -6.82 -12.26
N GLN A 46 -14.10 -7.58 -11.17
CA GLN A 46 -15.26 -7.83 -10.34
C GLN A 46 -14.82 -7.71 -8.88
N ASN A 47 -15.56 -6.90 -8.12
CA ASN A 47 -15.35 -6.76 -6.69
C ASN A 47 -16.47 -7.49 -5.94
N LEU A 48 -16.12 -8.14 -4.84
CA LEU A 48 -17.06 -8.77 -3.93
C LEU A 48 -16.82 -8.22 -2.53
N ASP A 49 -17.87 -7.64 -1.98
CA ASP A 49 -17.97 -7.23 -0.59
C ASP A 49 -18.83 -8.28 0.13
N ARG A 50 -18.23 -9.03 1.06
CA ARG A 50 -18.90 -10.13 1.76
C ARG A 50 -19.57 -9.68 3.05
N ASN A 51 -19.06 -8.62 3.68
CA ASN A 51 -19.51 -8.14 4.99
C ASN A 51 -20.48 -6.94 4.88
N GLY A 52 -20.62 -6.33 3.70
CA GLY A 52 -21.50 -5.22 3.41
C GLY A 52 -21.00 -3.87 3.94
N ASP A 53 -19.70 -3.73 4.21
CA ASP A 53 -19.10 -2.49 4.74
C ASP A 53 -18.74 -1.46 3.66
N GLY A 54 -18.97 -1.80 2.38
CA GLY A 54 -18.66 -0.96 1.23
C GLY A 54 -17.20 -1.03 0.78
N ARG A 55 -16.36 -1.84 1.42
CA ARG A 55 -14.97 -2.12 1.02
C ARG A 55 -14.91 -3.49 0.33
N PRO A 56 -14.12 -3.63 -0.74
CA PRO A 56 -13.99 -4.91 -1.41
C PRO A 56 -13.14 -5.87 -0.57
N ASP A 57 -13.71 -7.01 -0.20
CA ASP A 57 -12.99 -8.11 0.46
C ASP A 57 -12.24 -8.98 -0.56
N GLU A 58 -12.79 -9.09 -1.77
CA GLU A 58 -12.23 -9.88 -2.85
C GLU A 58 -12.32 -9.11 -4.18
N ILE A 59 -11.20 -9.08 -4.90
CA ILE A 59 -11.05 -8.44 -6.20
C ILE A 59 -10.64 -9.51 -7.20
N SER A 60 -11.54 -9.84 -8.12
CA SER A 60 -11.27 -10.74 -9.23
C SER A 60 -10.93 -9.93 -10.48
N LEU A 61 -9.78 -10.21 -11.09
CA LEU A 61 -9.35 -9.59 -12.33
C LEU A 61 -9.13 -10.65 -13.39
N THR A 62 -9.63 -10.41 -14.60
CA THR A 62 -9.35 -11.25 -15.76
C THR A 62 -8.72 -10.41 -16.85
N LEU A 63 -7.42 -10.59 -17.08
CA LEU A 63 -6.66 -9.98 -18.16
C LEU A 63 -6.54 -10.96 -19.31
N SER A 64 -6.63 -10.46 -20.53
CA SER A 64 -6.63 -11.27 -21.73
C SER A 64 -5.75 -10.64 -22.80
N VAL A 65 -4.87 -11.45 -23.37
CA VAL A 65 -3.88 -11.04 -24.37
C VAL A 65 -3.87 -12.10 -25.48
N PRO A 66 -3.72 -11.77 -26.77
CA PRO A 66 -3.66 -12.76 -27.83
C PRO A 66 -2.43 -13.68 -27.67
N THR A 67 -2.55 -14.97 -28.06
CA THR A 67 -1.52 -16.03 -27.90
C THR A 67 -0.31 -15.89 -28.80
N ASN A 68 -0.01 -14.70 -29.30
CA ASN A 68 1.26 -14.46 -30.00
C ASN A 68 2.38 -14.24 -28.96
N ILE A 69 2.48 -15.12 -27.96
CA ILE A 69 3.52 -15.08 -26.94
C ILE A 69 4.39 -16.31 -27.19
N SER A 70 5.69 -16.10 -27.39
CA SER A 70 6.64 -17.21 -27.47
C SER A 70 6.88 -17.77 -26.06
N TYR A 71 7.06 -19.08 -25.94
CA TYR A 71 7.37 -19.75 -24.67
C TYR A 71 8.79 -20.33 -24.74
N PRO A 72 9.53 -20.38 -23.61
CA PRO A 72 9.19 -19.85 -22.29
C PRO A 72 9.38 -18.32 -22.16
N SER A 73 8.42 -17.63 -21.52
CA SER A 73 8.48 -16.19 -21.23
C SER A 73 8.47 -15.91 -19.73
N THR A 74 9.03 -14.77 -19.33
CA THR A 74 8.79 -14.19 -18.00
C THR A 74 7.70 -13.13 -18.10
N LEU A 75 6.72 -13.18 -17.19
CA LEU A 75 5.68 -12.17 -17.04
C LEU A 75 6.05 -11.21 -15.91
N CYS A 76 6.13 -9.93 -16.21
CA CYS A 76 6.11 -8.86 -15.21
C CYS A 76 4.74 -8.18 -15.24
N LEU A 77 4.04 -8.25 -14.12
CA LEU A 77 2.69 -7.72 -13.94
C LEU A 77 2.75 -6.47 -13.08
N PHE A 78 2.19 -5.38 -13.60
CA PHE A 78 1.97 -4.13 -12.90
C PHE A 78 0.47 -3.81 -12.93
N LEU A 79 -0.16 -3.75 -11.77
CA LEU A 79 -1.56 -3.38 -11.62
C LEU A 79 -1.65 -2.15 -10.74
N PHE A 80 -2.51 -1.20 -11.09
CA PHE A 80 -2.66 0.05 -10.36
C PHE A 80 -4.02 0.06 -9.65
N PHE A 81 -4.02 0.59 -8.44
CA PHE A 81 -5.19 0.64 -7.57
C PHE A 81 -5.30 2.03 -6.96
N ASP A 82 -6.49 2.61 -7.03
CA ASP A 82 -6.84 3.75 -6.22
C ASP A 82 -7.00 3.25 -4.78
N THR A 83 -6.14 3.74 -3.89
CA THR A 83 -6.04 3.30 -2.51
C THR A 83 -6.46 4.44 -1.60
N GLN A 84 -7.40 4.16 -0.72
CA GLN A 84 -7.85 5.07 0.30
C GLN A 84 -7.67 4.44 1.69
N LEU A 85 -7.03 5.20 2.57
CA LEU A 85 -6.94 4.96 4.00
C LEU A 85 -7.70 6.08 4.71
N ASP A 86 -8.48 5.73 5.72
CA ASP A 86 -9.41 6.63 6.38
C ASP A 86 -9.53 6.41 7.89
N TYR A 87 -8.79 5.44 8.46
CA TYR A 87 -8.90 5.11 9.89
C TYR A 87 -8.24 6.17 10.79
N HIS A 88 -6.98 6.52 10.54
CA HIS A 88 -6.22 7.48 11.36
C HIS A 88 -6.03 8.82 10.63
N ASP A 89 -5.57 8.75 9.38
CA ASP A 89 -5.40 9.89 8.49
C ASP A 89 -6.06 9.56 7.15
N ILE A 90 -6.69 10.56 6.52
CA ILE A 90 -7.27 10.40 5.18
C ILE A 90 -6.14 10.49 4.17
N ILE A 91 -5.79 9.35 3.55
CA ILE A 91 -4.76 9.25 2.52
C ILE A 91 -5.39 8.66 1.27
N GLU A 92 -5.38 9.43 0.19
CA GLU A 92 -5.86 9.00 -1.12
C GLU A 92 -4.70 9.03 -2.11
N THR A 93 -4.34 7.85 -2.63
CA THR A 93 -3.21 7.72 -3.56
C THR A 93 -3.41 6.53 -4.48
N GLU A 94 -2.87 6.63 -5.68
CA GLU A 94 -2.62 5.44 -6.48
C GLU A 94 -1.46 4.64 -5.89
N THR A 95 -1.68 3.34 -5.71
CA THR A 95 -0.64 2.36 -5.39
C THR A 95 -0.50 1.39 -6.55
N ALA A 96 0.67 0.77 -6.64
CA ALA A 96 0.94 -0.24 -7.65
C ALA A 96 1.28 -1.57 -7.00
N LEU A 97 0.75 -2.63 -7.58
CA LEU A 97 1.17 -4.00 -7.37
C LEU A 97 2.16 -4.38 -8.45
N TYR A 98 3.36 -4.82 -8.05
CA TYR A 98 4.35 -5.40 -8.95
C TYR A 98 4.57 -6.88 -8.60
N HIS A 99 4.49 -7.74 -9.61
CA HIS A 99 4.85 -9.16 -9.46
C HIS A 99 5.51 -9.71 -10.71
N ARG A 100 6.60 -10.45 -10.55
CA ARG A 100 7.35 -11.08 -11.65
C ARG A 100 7.34 -12.59 -11.49
N LEU A 101 6.94 -13.30 -12.54
CA LEU A 101 6.80 -14.75 -12.51
C LEU A 101 7.18 -15.41 -13.85
N PRO A 102 7.79 -16.59 -13.84
CA PRO A 102 8.02 -17.36 -15.06
C PRO A 102 6.72 -17.99 -15.56
N LEU A 103 6.48 -17.95 -16.88
CA LEU A 103 5.33 -18.59 -17.50
C LEU A 103 5.66 -20.03 -17.89
N SER A 104 4.86 -20.96 -17.37
CA SER A 104 4.99 -22.41 -17.64
C SER A 104 3.90 -22.98 -18.55
N SER A 105 2.84 -22.20 -18.86
CA SER A 105 1.70 -22.65 -19.68
C SER A 105 1.36 -21.63 -20.77
N PRO A 106 0.96 -22.10 -21.98
CA PRO A 106 0.63 -21.23 -23.08
C PRO A 106 -0.79 -20.66 -23.07
N HIS A 107 -1.61 -21.08 -22.13
CA HIS A 107 -3.06 -20.94 -22.23
C HIS A 107 -3.63 -20.01 -21.18
N SER A 108 -3.44 -20.34 -19.91
CA SER A 108 -3.96 -19.50 -18.85
C SER A 108 -3.20 -19.68 -17.55
N LEU A 109 -3.31 -18.64 -16.72
CA LEU A 109 -2.66 -18.53 -15.44
C LEU A 109 -3.69 -18.06 -14.42
N LEU A 110 -3.84 -18.78 -13.32
CA LEU A 110 -4.59 -18.31 -12.17
C LEU A 110 -3.60 -17.95 -11.05
N ILE A 111 -3.77 -16.76 -10.50
CA ILE A 111 -3.00 -16.24 -9.37
C ILE A 111 -4.00 -15.97 -8.26
N SER A 112 -3.94 -16.72 -7.17
CA SER A 112 -4.74 -16.47 -5.97
C SER A 112 -3.84 -16.00 -4.85
N SER A 113 -4.13 -14.84 -4.26
CA SER A 113 -3.28 -14.33 -3.17
C SER A 113 -3.97 -13.29 -2.30
N PRO A 114 -3.66 -13.25 -0.98
CA PRO A 114 -3.92 -12.07 -0.17
C PRO A 114 -3.06 -10.89 -0.64
N LEU A 115 -3.72 -9.75 -0.79
CA LEU A 115 -3.14 -8.48 -1.18
C LEU A 115 -2.88 -7.64 0.08
N THR A 116 -1.63 -7.36 0.38
CA THR A 116 -1.26 -6.59 1.57
C THR A 116 -0.65 -5.25 1.18
N LEU A 117 -0.96 -4.24 2.00
CA LEU A 117 -0.35 -2.93 1.91
C LEU A 117 1.04 -2.98 2.56
N HIS A 118 2.07 -2.73 1.77
CA HIS A 118 3.45 -2.68 2.22
C HIS A 118 3.87 -1.22 2.40
N GLN A 119 4.33 -0.87 3.60
CA GLN A 119 4.79 0.47 3.95
C GLN A 119 6.31 0.49 4.14
N LEU A 120 7.00 1.48 3.58
CA LEU A 120 8.44 1.69 3.79
C LEU A 120 8.74 2.54 5.03
N ALA A 121 7.81 3.43 5.38
CA ALA A 121 7.92 4.32 6.52
C ALA A 121 6.53 4.52 7.17
N PRO A 122 6.47 4.88 8.46
CA PRO A 122 5.21 5.25 9.10
C PRO A 122 4.55 6.42 8.36
N LEU A 123 3.25 6.31 8.13
CA LEU A 123 2.46 7.30 7.41
C LEU A 123 2.24 8.53 8.27
N ASN A 124 2.27 9.69 7.64
CA ASN A 124 2.02 10.96 8.31
C ASN A 124 1.08 11.78 7.42
N ALA A 125 0.04 12.40 8.01
CA ALA A 125 -0.86 13.30 7.29
C ALA A 125 -0.18 14.51 6.61
N ALA A 126 1.07 14.84 6.93
CA ALA A 126 1.83 15.85 6.20
C ALA A 126 2.48 15.33 4.90
N MET A 127 2.54 14.01 4.70
CA MET A 127 3.08 13.42 3.48
C MET A 127 2.17 13.75 2.31
N GLN A 128 2.75 14.29 1.24
CA GLN A 128 2.04 14.51 0.00
C GLN A 128 2.11 13.23 -0.82
N PHE A 129 0.95 12.62 -1.03
CA PHE A 129 0.81 11.52 -1.96
C PHE A 129 0.26 12.07 -3.27
N PRO A 130 1.05 12.07 -4.36
CA PRO A 130 0.51 12.45 -5.65
C PRO A 130 -0.52 11.39 -6.06
N ARG A 131 -1.70 11.88 -6.46
CA ARG A 131 -2.86 11.04 -6.79
C ARG A 131 -2.56 9.98 -7.84
N LEU A 132 -1.78 10.34 -8.86
CA LEU A 132 -1.34 9.42 -9.90
C LEU A 132 0.13 9.04 -9.67
N LEU A 133 0.44 7.76 -9.83
CA LEU A 133 1.80 7.23 -9.69
C LEU A 133 2.67 7.64 -10.87
N ILE A 134 2.05 7.75 -12.04
CA ILE A 134 2.68 8.03 -13.33
C ILE A 134 1.97 9.20 -14.00
N ASN A 135 2.75 10.19 -14.45
CA ASN A 135 2.24 11.25 -15.31
C ASN A 135 2.28 10.79 -16.77
N GLU A 136 1.11 10.59 -17.36
CA GLU A 136 0.96 10.06 -18.72
C GLU A 136 1.18 11.11 -19.82
N THR A 137 1.30 12.39 -19.45
CA THR A 137 1.37 13.49 -20.43
C THR A 137 2.76 13.74 -21.02
N ASP A 138 3.81 13.11 -20.47
CA ASP A 138 5.19 13.34 -20.91
C ASP A 138 5.67 12.24 -21.87
N PRO A 139 5.74 12.50 -23.20
CA PRO A 139 6.12 11.50 -24.19
C PRO A 139 7.60 11.08 -24.11
N THR A 140 8.45 11.86 -23.45
CA THR A 140 9.89 11.55 -23.33
C THR A 140 10.16 10.37 -22.39
N ARG A 141 9.30 10.19 -21.39
CA ARG A 141 9.37 9.08 -20.40
C ARG A 141 8.92 7.73 -20.96
N MET A 142 8.36 7.70 -22.17
CA MET A 142 7.89 6.46 -22.82
C MET A 142 9.05 5.50 -23.15
N ARG A 143 10.29 5.99 -23.34
CA ARG A 143 11.45 5.16 -23.74
C ARG A 143 12.14 4.43 -22.58
N SER A 144 12.13 4.99 -21.39
CA SER A 144 12.68 4.40 -20.16
C SER A 144 11.62 3.72 -19.29
N PHE A 145 10.39 3.65 -19.82
CA PHE A 145 9.15 3.43 -19.11
C PHE A 145 9.14 2.26 -18.11
N PRO A 146 9.56 1.02 -18.45
CA PRO A 146 9.48 -0.07 -17.47
C PRO A 146 10.49 0.08 -16.34
N ARG A 147 11.69 0.61 -16.60
CA ARG A 147 12.74 0.77 -15.58
C ARG A 147 12.40 1.90 -14.60
N ASP A 148 11.99 3.04 -15.12
CA ASP A 148 11.67 4.22 -14.33
C ASP A 148 10.42 3.99 -13.47
N LEU A 149 9.45 3.24 -14.01
CA LEU A 149 8.26 2.82 -13.29
C LEU A 149 8.63 1.91 -12.10
N MET A 150 9.48 0.90 -12.32
CA MET A 150 9.95 0.05 -11.22
C MET A 150 10.65 0.84 -10.12
N GLN A 151 11.52 1.78 -10.49
CA GLN A 151 12.18 2.66 -9.52
C GLN A 151 11.18 3.56 -8.78
N THR A 152 10.19 4.09 -9.49
CA THR A 152 9.13 4.91 -8.90
C THR A 152 8.32 4.09 -7.89
N ILE A 153 7.92 2.88 -8.24
CA ILE A 153 7.19 1.97 -7.32
C ILE A 153 8.05 1.62 -6.12
N ALA A 154 9.33 1.27 -6.33
CA ALA A 154 10.23 0.86 -5.27
C ALA A 154 10.51 1.95 -4.22
N ASN A 155 10.49 3.22 -4.64
CA ASN A 155 10.76 4.36 -3.77
C ASN A 155 9.51 4.94 -3.11
N ARG A 156 8.32 4.37 -3.35
CA ARG A 156 7.07 4.89 -2.77
C ARG A 156 6.92 4.45 -1.32
N PRO A 157 6.46 5.35 -0.43
CA PRO A 157 6.24 5.03 0.98
C PRO A 157 5.17 3.94 1.18
N ILE A 158 4.23 3.80 0.25
CA ILE A 158 3.17 2.79 0.24
C ILE A 158 3.19 2.06 -1.09
N GLY A 159 3.07 0.74 -1.06
CA GLY A 159 2.85 -0.10 -2.22
C GLY A 159 1.96 -1.30 -1.88
N LEU A 160 1.62 -2.08 -2.90
CA LEU A 160 0.88 -3.33 -2.73
C LEU A 160 1.79 -4.52 -3.01
N GLN A 161 1.60 -5.59 -2.25
CA GLN A 161 2.35 -6.83 -2.42
C GLN A 161 1.43 -8.05 -2.31
N LEU A 162 1.76 -9.09 -3.07
CA LEU A 162 1.19 -10.42 -2.87
C LEU A 162 1.95 -11.10 -1.74
N GLU A 163 1.30 -11.35 -0.60
CA GLU A 163 1.98 -11.92 0.57
C GLU A 163 2.28 -13.41 0.36
N ARG A 164 1.35 -14.14 -0.28
CA ARG A 164 1.45 -15.58 -0.55
C ARG A 164 0.75 -15.93 -1.85
N PRO A 165 1.39 -15.72 -3.01
CA PRO A 165 0.75 -16.02 -4.29
C PRO A 165 0.74 -17.53 -4.58
N ILE A 166 -0.44 -18.08 -4.76
CA ILE A 166 -0.66 -19.43 -5.29
C ILE A 166 -0.86 -19.29 -6.79
N ILE A 167 0.11 -19.79 -7.56
CA ILE A 167 0.13 -19.68 -9.02
C ILE A 167 -0.19 -21.05 -9.60
N THR A 168 -1.31 -21.16 -10.30
CA THR A 168 -1.73 -22.39 -10.97
C THR A 168 -1.82 -22.17 -12.48
N PRO A 169 -0.95 -22.80 -13.28
CA PRO A 169 -1.13 -22.82 -14.72
C PRO A 169 -2.36 -23.67 -15.04
N LEU A 170 -3.29 -23.16 -15.85
CA LEU A 170 -4.37 -24.00 -16.38
C LEU A 170 -4.13 -24.29 -17.86
N SER A 171 -4.29 -25.56 -18.21
CA SER A 171 -4.09 -26.07 -19.57
C SER A 171 -5.29 -25.80 -20.49
N THR A 172 -6.41 -25.32 -19.95
CA THR A 172 -7.63 -25.06 -20.70
C THR A 172 -7.72 -23.58 -21.06
N THR A 173 -7.85 -23.27 -22.35
CA THR A 173 -8.32 -21.95 -22.79
C THR A 173 -9.84 -21.99 -22.91
N VAL A 174 -10.51 -20.92 -22.48
CA VAL A 174 -11.94 -20.72 -22.78
C VAL A 174 -12.10 -20.23 -24.23
N ILE A 175 -11.07 -19.55 -24.76
CA ILE A 175 -11.09 -18.92 -26.09
C ILE A 175 -9.81 -19.32 -26.84
N PRO A 176 -9.92 -19.90 -28.05
CA PRO A 176 -8.75 -20.24 -28.85
C PRO A 176 -7.95 -18.98 -29.19
N ASN A 177 -6.63 -19.11 -29.20
CA ASN A 177 -5.69 -18.02 -29.47
C ASN A 177 -5.69 -16.85 -28.47
N GLN A 178 -6.14 -17.07 -27.24
CA GLN A 178 -6.08 -16.08 -26.16
C GLN A 178 -5.38 -16.65 -24.91
N PHE A 179 -4.43 -15.87 -24.38
CA PHE A 179 -3.78 -16.10 -23.10
C PHE A 179 -4.53 -15.31 -22.03
N SER A 180 -5.09 -16.00 -21.04
CA SER A 180 -5.86 -15.37 -19.96
C SER A 180 -5.16 -15.45 -18.61
N ILE A 181 -4.99 -14.32 -17.94
CA ILE A 181 -4.50 -14.23 -16.57
C ILE A 181 -5.69 -13.91 -15.66
N LYS A 182 -6.04 -14.84 -14.78
CA LYS A 182 -7.05 -14.65 -13.75
C LYS A 182 -6.36 -14.36 -12.43
N LEU A 183 -6.66 -13.23 -11.80
CA LEU A 183 -6.23 -12.93 -10.45
C LEU A 183 -7.43 -12.99 -9.51
N MET A 184 -7.27 -13.68 -8.38
CA MET A 184 -8.21 -13.72 -7.26
C MET A 184 -7.49 -13.15 -6.05
N LEU A 185 -7.71 -11.85 -5.81
CA LEU A 185 -7.02 -11.09 -4.77
C LEU A 185 -7.95 -10.93 -3.58
N THR A 186 -7.52 -11.35 -2.40
CA THR A 186 -8.26 -11.12 -1.15
C THR A 186 -7.65 -9.91 -0.44
N VAL A 187 -8.47 -8.98 0.07
CA VAL A 187 -8.01 -7.76 0.74
C VAL A 187 -8.18 -7.90 2.27
N PRO A 188 -7.20 -8.46 3.00
CA PRO A 188 -7.27 -8.53 4.45
C PRO A 188 -7.07 -7.17 5.11
N ALA A 189 -7.51 -7.05 6.37
CA ALA A 189 -7.08 -5.99 7.26
C ALA A 189 -5.56 -6.09 7.49
N SER A 190 -4.86 -4.96 7.34
CA SER A 190 -3.41 -4.87 7.42
C SER A 190 -2.97 -3.97 8.57
N ARG A 191 -1.74 -4.18 9.05
CA ARG A 191 -1.17 -3.38 10.14
C ARG A 191 -0.47 -2.16 9.56
N ILE A 192 -1.09 -0.99 9.72
CA ILE A 192 -0.57 0.27 9.21
C ILE A 192 0.04 1.07 10.37
N ALA A 193 1.26 1.54 10.18
CA ALA A 193 1.98 2.36 11.16
C ALA A 193 1.77 3.84 10.81
N TYR A 194 1.25 4.60 11.76
CA TYR A 194 1.08 6.04 11.64
C TYR A 194 2.08 6.74 12.56
N GLN A 195 2.63 7.85 12.10
CA GLN A 195 3.51 8.70 12.89
C GLN A 195 2.68 9.55 13.84
N THR A 196 2.87 9.34 15.14
CA THR A 196 2.17 10.10 16.18
C THR A 196 2.63 11.55 16.22
N ARG A 197 1.68 12.47 16.41
CA ARG A 197 1.96 13.92 16.49
C ARG A 197 2.23 14.37 17.92
N PHE A 198 2.87 15.53 18.08
CA PHE A 198 3.16 16.12 19.39
C PHE A 198 1.93 16.23 20.30
N PHE A 199 0.80 16.72 19.77
CA PHE A 199 -0.44 16.85 20.53
C PHE A 199 -1.05 15.50 20.91
N GLU A 200 -0.91 14.50 20.04
CA GLU A 200 -1.35 13.13 20.33
C GLU A 200 -0.51 12.54 21.47
N LEU A 201 0.81 12.78 21.44
CA LEU A 201 1.72 12.37 22.51
C LEU A 201 1.38 13.06 23.85
N ILE A 202 1.10 14.37 23.84
CA ILE A 202 0.66 15.11 25.04
C ILE A 202 -0.63 14.53 25.60
N LYS A 203 -1.61 14.19 24.73
CA LYS A 203 -2.88 13.59 25.14
C LYS A 203 -2.69 12.26 25.89
N TRP A 204 -1.63 11.52 25.60
CA TRP A 204 -1.32 10.30 26.37
C TRP A 204 -0.48 10.60 27.61
N ALA A 205 0.42 11.58 27.51
CA ALA A 205 1.37 11.87 28.58
C ALA A 205 0.76 12.61 29.77
N TRP A 206 -0.25 13.47 29.58
CA TRP A 206 -0.77 14.32 30.66
C TRP A 206 -1.29 13.52 31.87
N ILE A 207 -1.92 12.37 31.64
CA ILE A 207 -2.42 11.53 32.75
C ILE A 207 -1.26 10.93 33.56
N GLN A 208 -0.15 10.60 32.89
CA GLN A 208 1.05 10.07 33.53
C GLN A 208 1.77 11.18 34.32
N TYR A 209 1.89 12.36 33.73
CA TYR A 209 2.44 13.53 34.43
C TYR A 209 1.61 13.93 35.64
N LEU A 210 0.28 13.90 35.54
CA LEU A 210 -0.61 14.20 36.65
C LEU A 210 -0.48 13.16 37.78
N ALA A 211 -0.40 11.87 37.44
CA ALA A 211 -0.20 10.82 38.44
C ALA A 211 1.13 10.99 39.20
N ILE A 212 2.22 11.28 38.48
CA ILE A 212 3.53 11.55 39.11
C ILE A 212 3.48 12.82 39.94
N ALA A 213 2.84 13.89 39.43
CA ALA A 213 2.74 15.17 40.12
C ALA A 213 2.02 15.03 41.48
N VAL A 214 0.95 14.23 41.57
CA VAL A 214 0.24 13.98 42.85
C VAL A 214 1.14 13.29 43.87
N ILE A 215 1.90 12.27 43.45
CA ILE A 215 2.83 11.54 44.34
C ILE A 215 3.94 12.47 44.81
N VAL A 216 4.54 13.25 43.89
CA VAL A 216 5.60 14.21 44.21
C VAL A 216 5.06 15.29 45.16
N TYR A 217 3.87 15.82 44.89
CA TYR A 217 3.23 16.81 45.77
C TYR A 217 3.04 16.27 47.18
N TRP A 218 2.48 15.06 47.31
CA TRP A 218 2.27 14.42 48.61
C TRP A 218 3.58 14.15 49.35
N ALA A 219 4.62 13.70 48.64
CA ALA A 219 5.95 13.51 49.22
C ALA A 219 6.59 14.83 49.67
N CYS A 220 6.48 15.90 48.88
CA CYS A 220 6.96 17.23 49.24
C CYS A 220 6.25 17.77 50.48
N GLU A 221 4.93 17.60 50.57
CA GLU A 221 4.15 17.99 51.75
C GLU A 221 4.61 17.22 52.99
N GLY A 222 4.77 15.90 52.89
CA GLY A 222 5.28 15.07 53.99
C GLY A 222 6.69 15.48 54.45
N ILE A 223 7.60 15.76 53.51
CA ILE A 223 8.96 16.24 53.83
C ILE A 223 8.92 17.62 54.48
N ALA A 224 8.09 18.54 53.97
CA ALA A 224 7.95 19.88 54.52
C ALA A 224 7.43 19.85 55.96
N VAL A 225 6.36 19.08 56.22
CA VAL A 225 5.83 18.88 57.58
C VAL A 225 6.91 18.33 58.50
N TYR A 226 7.64 17.29 58.08
CA TYR A 226 8.72 16.71 58.88
C TYR A 226 9.86 17.69 59.20
N LEU A 227 10.24 18.54 58.25
CA LEU A 227 11.26 19.57 58.44
C LEU A 227 10.82 20.66 59.44
N PHE A 228 9.55 21.06 59.38
CA PHE A 228 8.98 22.05 60.29
C PHE A 228 8.78 21.49 61.72
N GLU A 229 8.28 20.26 61.85
CA GLU A 229 8.08 19.62 63.16
C GLU A 229 9.40 19.38 63.90
N ASN A 230 10.43 18.93 63.20
CA ASN A 230 11.76 18.69 63.80
C ASN A 230 12.62 19.95 63.93
N ARG A 231 12.08 21.13 63.60
CA ARG A 231 12.77 22.45 63.66
C ARG A 231 14.13 22.48 62.97
N ILE A 232 14.27 21.77 61.85
CA ILE A 232 15.51 21.77 61.07
C ILE A 232 15.66 23.10 60.31
N ILE A 233 14.53 23.80 60.07
CA ILE A 233 14.47 25.09 59.37
C ILE A 233 13.69 26.09 60.23
N ASN A 234 14.26 27.27 60.47
CA ASN A 234 13.60 28.35 61.23
C ASN A 234 12.58 29.08 60.35
N ALA A 235 11.29 28.99 60.70
CA ALA A 235 10.24 29.80 60.06
C ALA A 235 10.27 31.23 60.62
N VAL A 236 10.72 32.20 59.82
CA VAL A 236 10.68 33.63 60.17
C VAL A 236 9.39 34.21 59.60
N ILE A 237 8.44 34.59 60.46
CA ILE A 237 7.20 35.27 60.07
C ILE A 237 7.52 36.78 59.95
N TYR A 238 7.56 37.31 58.73
CA TYR A 238 7.61 38.76 58.51
C TYR A 238 6.20 39.33 58.64
N ARG A 239 5.96 40.07 59.73
CA ARG A 239 4.79 40.94 59.88
C ARG A 239 5.12 42.24 59.14
N MET A 240 4.41 42.52 58.05
CA MET A 240 4.45 43.82 57.39
C MET A 240 3.52 44.73 58.20
N ASP A 241 4.09 45.67 58.95
CA ASP A 241 3.38 46.78 59.60
C ASP A 241 3.18 47.94 58.60
#